data_AF-A0A286U662-F1
#
_entry.id   AF-A0A286U662-F1
#
_cell.length_a   1.000
_cell.length_b   1.000
_cell.length_c   1.000
_cell.angle_alpha   90.00
_cell.angle_beta   90.00
_cell.angle_gamma   90.00
#
_symmetry.space_group_name_H-M   'P 1'
#
loop_
_entity.id
_entity.type
_entity.pdbx_description
1 polymer ?
#
loop_
_entity_poly.entity_id
_entity_poly.type
_entity_poly.pdbx_seq_one_letter_code
_entity_poly.pdbx_strand_id
1 'polypeptide(L)'
;MQRAEVTNLSTFFRYKYLSVILNITIFCETISKFILTSLVNSILAAQSIEFADGTTRCVISSSQAQYSFAILIIDWLIDVIIGFILLILALYKASAHWKTSEKGSSLLHILIKDQIYYYIMIIFCSIMNIISIQIQTNELSAKGILFMTLGNSSLLSLIGNRMFINLKEAGEQQENGGKLSLDGAAFNSNLSSIRFSSRRSAAHTGTSHYTAPRSFFDLDDEF
;
A
#
# COMPACT_ATOMS: atom_id res chain seq x y z
N MET A 1 7.30 40.55 -12.05
CA MET A 1 7.65 39.27 -12.71
C MET A 1 8.64 38.43 -11.88
N GLN A 2 9.66 39.01 -11.22
CA GLN A 2 10.63 38.27 -10.38
C GLN A 2 10.07 37.50 -9.16
N ARG A 3 8.85 37.82 -8.68
CA ARG A 3 8.28 37.13 -7.50
C ARG A 3 7.84 35.68 -7.79
N ALA A 4 7.69 35.30 -9.06
CA ALA A 4 7.22 33.97 -9.47
C ALA A 4 8.35 32.93 -9.57
N GLU A 5 9.62 33.34 -9.73
CA GLU A 5 10.74 32.40 -9.80
C GLU A 5 11.19 31.91 -8.43
N VAL A 6 11.17 32.79 -7.41
CA VAL A 6 11.63 32.46 -6.06
C VAL A 6 10.74 31.40 -5.39
N THR A 7 9.43 31.40 -5.68
CA THR A 7 8.48 30.40 -5.15
C THR A 7 8.70 29.01 -5.74
N ASN A 8 9.08 28.90 -7.02
CA ASN A 8 9.32 27.62 -7.70
C ASN A 8 10.55 26.87 -7.17
N LEU A 9 11.60 27.59 -6.75
CA LEU A 9 12.78 26.94 -6.18
C LEU A 9 12.49 26.30 -4.82
N SER A 10 11.71 27.00 -3.98
CA SER A 10 11.37 26.54 -2.63
C SER A 10 10.48 25.29 -2.61
N THR A 11 9.58 25.14 -3.58
CA THR A 11 8.76 23.95 -3.75
C THR A 11 9.59 22.77 -4.26
N PHE A 12 10.50 23.00 -5.21
CA PHE A 12 11.38 21.96 -5.75
C PHE A 12 12.25 21.29 -4.67
N PHE A 13 12.87 22.08 -3.78
CA PHE A 13 13.66 21.51 -2.68
C PHE A 13 12.81 20.65 -1.74
N ARG A 14 11.57 21.06 -1.42
CA ARG A 14 10.67 20.29 -0.55
C ARG A 14 10.32 18.90 -1.11
N TYR A 15 10.14 18.78 -2.43
CA TYR A 15 9.86 17.48 -3.05
C TYR A 15 11.03 16.50 -2.94
N LYS A 16 12.27 16.99 -3.12
CA LYS A 16 13.47 16.16 -2.96
C LYS A 16 13.61 15.63 -1.52
N TYR A 17 13.47 16.48 -0.51
CA TYR A 17 13.55 16.04 0.89
C TYR A 17 12.46 15.04 1.26
N LEU A 18 11.22 15.26 0.82
CA LEU A 18 10.11 14.33 1.10
C LEU A 18 10.37 12.95 0.49
N SER A 19 10.84 12.91 -0.76
CA SER A 19 11.17 11.66 -1.44
C SER A 19 12.32 10.92 -0.74
N VAL A 20 13.33 11.66 -0.25
CA VAL A 20 14.44 11.08 0.49
C VAL A 20 13.97 10.51 1.82
N ILE A 21 13.15 11.25 2.59
CA ILE A 21 12.59 10.77 3.85
C ILE A 21 11.74 9.51 3.62
N LEU A 22 10.89 9.52 2.59
CA LEU A 22 10.05 8.37 2.24
C LEU A 22 10.89 7.13 1.94
N ASN A 23 11.91 7.25 1.10
CA ASN A 23 12.79 6.15 0.75
C ASN A 23 13.58 5.62 1.96
N ILE A 24 14.06 6.51 2.83
CA ILE A 24 14.75 6.12 4.06
C ILE A 24 13.79 5.36 4.99
N THR A 25 12.54 5.81 5.14
CA THR A 25 11.55 5.14 5.98
C THR A 25 11.24 3.73 5.46
N ILE A 26 11.01 3.58 4.15
CA ILE A 26 10.75 2.26 3.53
C ILE A 26 11.96 1.35 3.67
N PHE A 27 13.17 1.88 3.45
CA PHE A 27 14.40 1.11 3.62
C PHE A 27 14.59 0.67 5.08
N CYS A 28 14.37 1.57 6.04
CA CYS A 28 14.44 1.28 7.46
C CYS A 28 13.42 0.21 7.89
N GLU A 29 12.21 0.23 7.33
CA GLU A 29 11.20 -0.82 7.53
C GLU A 29 11.72 -2.19 7.09
N THR A 30 12.20 -2.27 5.84
CA THR A 30 12.67 -3.54 5.27
C THR A 30 13.84 -4.12 6.06
N ILE A 31 14.77 -3.28 6.52
CA ILE A 31 15.88 -3.69 7.38
C ILE A 31 15.37 -4.17 8.73
N SER A 32 14.45 -3.43 9.36
CA SER A 32 13.91 -3.77 10.68
C SER A 32 13.21 -5.13 10.65
N LYS A 33 12.39 -5.38 9.62
CA LYS A 33 11.72 -6.67 9.40
C LYS A 33 12.69 -7.80 9.10
N PHE A 34 13.73 -7.53 8.30
CA PHE A 34 14.77 -8.51 8.00
C PHE A 34 15.53 -8.92 9.26
N ILE A 35 15.96 -7.96 10.08
CA ILE A 35 16.63 -8.22 11.37
C ILE A 35 15.70 -9.01 12.30
N LEU A 36 14.44 -8.61 12.41
CA LEU A 36 13.47 -9.29 13.27
C LEU A 36 13.26 -10.74 12.82
N THR A 37 13.06 -10.98 11.52
CA THR A 37 12.90 -12.32 10.95
C THR A 37 14.15 -13.19 11.15
N SER A 38 15.33 -12.60 10.95
CA SER A 38 16.61 -13.29 11.16
C SER A 38 16.82 -13.69 12.62
N LEU A 39 16.49 -12.79 13.56
CA LEU A 39 16.58 -13.05 15.00
C LEU A 39 15.58 -14.13 15.43
N VAL A 40 14.35 -14.08 14.92
CA VAL A 40 13.32 -15.12 15.12
C VAL A 40 13.83 -16.47 14.62
N ASN A 41 14.32 -16.55 13.39
CA ASN A 41 14.85 -17.79 12.82
C ASN A 41 16.06 -18.33 13.60
N SER A 42 16.91 -17.44 14.13
CA SER A 42 18.08 -17.84 14.94
C SER A 42 17.67 -18.43 16.29
N ILE A 43 16.59 -17.94 16.89
CA ILE A 43 16.03 -18.47 18.15
C ILE A 43 15.22 -19.75 17.90
N LEU A 44 14.54 -19.83 16.75
CA LEU A 44 13.75 -21.00 16.34
C LEU A 44 14.58 -22.13 15.74
N ALA A 45 15.86 -21.90 15.42
CA ALA A 45 16.79 -22.94 15.01
C ALA A 45 16.84 -24.02 16.10
N ALA A 46 16.11 -25.09 15.82
CA ALA A 46 15.62 -26.09 16.73
C ALA A 46 16.70 -26.74 17.60
N GLN A 47 16.40 -26.82 18.90
CA GLN A 47 16.86 -27.93 19.71
C GLN A 47 16.01 -29.15 19.32
N SER A 48 16.53 -30.00 18.43
CA SER A 48 15.99 -31.35 18.26
C SER A 48 16.44 -32.19 19.46
N ILE A 49 15.55 -32.39 20.43
CA ILE A 49 15.80 -33.30 21.53
C ILE A 49 15.40 -34.70 21.05
N GLU A 50 16.39 -35.58 20.89
CA GLU A 50 16.14 -37.01 20.67
C GLU A 50 15.60 -37.62 21.97
N PHE A 51 14.38 -38.16 21.94
CA PHE A 51 13.87 -38.99 23.01
C PHE A 51 14.37 -40.43 22.84
N ALA A 52 14.56 -41.13 23.96
CA ALA A 52 15.12 -42.49 24.01
C ALA A 52 14.36 -43.53 23.17
N ASP A 53 13.10 -43.27 22.84
CA ASP A 53 12.25 -44.17 22.02
C ASP A 53 12.45 -43.97 20.50
N GLY A 54 13.47 -43.23 20.08
CA GLY A 54 13.74 -42.96 18.64
C GLY A 54 12.69 -42.05 17.98
N THR A 55 11.81 -41.42 18.76
CA THR A 55 10.84 -40.44 18.26
C THR A 55 11.30 -39.03 18.57
N THR A 56 11.67 -38.27 17.53
CA THR A 56 11.91 -36.82 17.64
C THR A 56 10.58 -36.08 17.70
N ARG A 57 10.31 -35.38 18.81
CA ARG A 57 9.19 -34.45 18.92
C ARG A 57 9.71 -33.03 19.08
N CYS A 58 9.16 -32.10 18.31
CA CYS A 58 9.35 -30.68 18.54
C CYS A 58 8.52 -30.27 19.77
N VAL A 59 9.16 -30.15 20.94
CA VAL A 59 8.52 -29.60 22.13
C VAL A 59 8.72 -28.09 22.12
N ILE A 60 7.66 -27.34 21.82
CA ILE A 60 7.65 -25.89 22.01
C ILE A 60 7.50 -25.64 23.51
N SER A 61 8.53 -25.06 24.13
CA SER A 61 8.47 -24.70 25.55
C SER A 61 7.42 -23.60 25.78
N SER A 62 6.71 -23.63 26.90
CA SER A 62 5.73 -22.58 27.25
C SER A 62 6.33 -21.18 27.33
N SER A 63 7.63 -21.07 27.66
CA SER A 63 8.40 -19.83 27.57
C SER A 63 8.50 -19.30 26.14
N GLN A 64 8.66 -20.18 25.14
CA GLN A 64 8.78 -19.79 23.73
C GLN A 64 7.49 -19.19 23.19
N ALA A 65 6.33 -19.65 23.68
CA ALA A 65 5.04 -19.06 23.31
C ALA A 65 4.97 -17.58 23.68
N GLN A 66 5.43 -17.17 24.87
CA GLN A 66 5.41 -15.77 25.32
C GLN A 66 6.25 -14.84 24.44
N TYR A 67 7.44 -15.29 24.00
CA TYR A 67 8.31 -14.50 23.13
C TYR A 67 7.68 -14.27 21.75
N SER A 68 6.97 -15.26 21.20
CA SER A 68 6.29 -15.13 19.92
C SER A 68 5.25 -14.00 19.91
N PHE A 69 4.48 -13.82 21.00
CA PHE A 69 3.51 -12.71 21.09
C PHE A 69 4.22 -11.35 21.14
N ALA A 70 5.29 -11.22 21.92
CA ALA A 70 6.02 -9.96 22.03
C ALA A 70 6.62 -9.53 20.68
N ILE A 71 7.21 -10.46 19.94
CA ILE A 71 7.76 -10.23 18.60
C ILE A 71 6.66 -9.77 17.64
N LEU A 72 5.50 -10.44 17.67
CA LEU A 72 4.38 -10.10 16.79
C LEU A 72 3.83 -8.69 17.09
N ILE A 73 3.75 -8.30 18.37
CA ILE A 73 3.34 -6.95 18.77
C ILE A 73 4.36 -5.92 18.27
N ILE A 74 5.66 -6.22 18.33
CA ILE A 74 6.72 -5.32 17.85
C ILE A 74 6.65 -5.16 16.33
N ASP A 75 6.58 -6.26 15.58
CA ASP A 75 6.44 -6.25 14.11
C ASP A 75 5.23 -5.41 13.69
N TRP A 76 4.11 -5.64 14.37
CA TRP A 76 2.89 -4.90 14.14
C TRP A 76 3.01 -3.41 14.48
N LEU A 77 3.65 -3.07 15.60
CA LEU A 77 3.84 -1.68 16.02
C LEU A 77 4.70 -0.91 15.01
N ILE A 78 5.72 -1.55 14.44
CA ILE A 78 6.58 -0.97 13.40
C ILE A 78 5.71 -0.56 12.20
N ASP A 79 4.83 -1.44 11.72
CA ASP A 79 3.94 -1.16 10.58
C ASP A 79 2.98 0.01 10.85
N VAL A 80 2.42 0.08 12.06
CA VAL A 80 1.54 1.19 12.46
C VAL A 80 2.29 2.51 12.51
N ILE A 81 3.49 2.53 13.12
CA ILE A 81 4.29 3.75 13.23
C ILE A 81 4.67 4.27 11.85
N ILE A 82 5.11 3.39 10.94
CA ILE A 82 5.47 3.78 9.58
C ILE A 82 4.23 4.28 8.84
N GLY A 83 3.12 3.54 8.89
CA GLY A 83 1.85 3.97 8.29
C GLY A 83 1.41 5.34 8.80
N PHE A 84 1.60 5.63 10.10
CA PHE A 84 1.30 6.91 10.70
C PHE A 84 2.21 8.05 10.19
N ILE A 85 3.53 7.79 10.08
CA ILE A 85 4.48 8.75 9.52
C ILE A 85 4.11 9.08 8.07
N LEU A 86 3.78 8.06 7.27
CA LEU A 86 3.33 8.23 5.88
C LEU A 86 2.04 9.06 5.80
N LEU A 87 1.09 8.81 6.70
CA LEU A 87 -0.14 9.59 6.81
C LEU A 87 0.15 11.06 7.12
N ILE A 88 1.02 11.34 8.10
CA ILE A 88 1.40 12.73 8.45
C ILE A 88 2.07 13.41 7.25
N LEU A 89 2.98 12.73 6.55
CA LEU A 89 3.64 13.28 5.37
C LEU A 89 2.65 13.58 4.24
N ALA A 90 1.67 12.69 4.03
CA ALA A 90 0.61 12.90 3.05
C ALA A 90 -0.28 14.11 3.42
N LEU A 91 -0.71 14.22 4.68
CA LEU A 91 -1.49 15.35 5.19
C LEU A 91 -0.70 16.67 5.12
N TYR A 92 0.58 16.63 5.47
CA TYR A 92 1.47 17.79 5.38
C TYR A 92 1.54 18.29 3.93
N LYS A 93 1.79 17.39 2.97
CA LYS A 93 1.84 17.74 1.55
C LYS A 93 0.50 18.29 1.05
N ALA A 94 -0.60 17.65 1.46
CA ALA A 94 -1.94 18.06 1.08
C ALA A 94 -2.25 19.47 1.59
N SER A 95 -1.99 19.73 2.88
CA SER A 95 -2.21 21.05 3.49
C SER A 95 -1.32 22.15 2.88
N ALA A 96 -0.09 21.82 2.48
CA ALA A 96 0.78 22.77 1.79
C ALA A 96 0.21 23.17 0.42
N HIS A 97 -0.32 22.21 -0.34
CA HIS A 97 -0.96 22.48 -1.64
C HIS A 97 -2.29 23.23 -1.50
N TRP A 98 -3.01 23.02 -0.40
CA TRP A 98 -4.27 23.73 -0.13
C TRP A 98 -4.07 25.25 -0.04
N LYS A 99 -2.98 25.70 0.59
CA LYS A 99 -2.70 27.13 0.75
C LYS A 99 -2.40 27.87 -0.56
N THR A 100 -1.94 27.17 -1.58
CA THR A 100 -1.55 27.77 -2.87
C THR A 100 -2.66 27.74 -3.92
N SER A 101 -3.74 26.99 -3.70
CA SER A 101 -4.86 26.89 -4.65
C SER A 101 -6.00 27.81 -4.21
N GLU A 102 -6.09 29.01 -4.78
CA GLU A 102 -7.17 29.99 -4.49
C GLU A 102 -8.59 29.46 -4.76
N LYS A 103 -8.70 28.39 -5.55
CA LYS A 103 -9.91 27.59 -5.70
C LYS A 103 -9.60 26.23 -5.09
N GLY A 104 -10.04 26.02 -3.85
CA GLY A 104 -9.79 24.79 -3.09
C GLY A 104 -10.14 23.57 -3.94
N SER A 105 -9.15 22.73 -4.22
CA SER A 105 -9.35 21.52 -5.01
C SER A 105 -10.19 20.56 -4.17
N SER A 106 -11.47 20.41 -4.51
CA SER A 106 -12.38 19.40 -3.94
C SER A 106 -11.75 18.00 -3.91
N LEU A 107 -10.88 17.72 -4.89
CA LEU A 107 -10.05 16.53 -4.98
C LEU A 107 -9.21 16.25 -3.72
N LEU A 108 -8.58 17.28 -3.16
CA LEU A 108 -7.68 17.13 -2.01
C LEU A 108 -8.46 16.75 -0.75
N HIS A 109 -9.65 17.34 -0.57
CA HIS A 109 -10.53 17.03 0.55
C HIS A 109 -11.00 15.56 0.49
N ILE A 110 -11.34 15.06 -0.70
CA ILE A 110 -11.71 13.66 -0.91
C ILE A 110 -10.52 12.74 -0.61
N LEU A 111 -9.33 13.09 -1.10
CA LEU A 111 -8.11 12.31 -0.88
C LEU A 111 -7.73 12.21 0.61
N ILE A 112 -7.81 13.31 1.35
CA ILE A 112 -7.57 13.32 2.81
C ILE A 112 -8.59 12.43 3.52
N LYS A 113 -9.87 12.56 3.17
CA LYS A 113 -10.95 11.79 3.77
C LYS A 113 -10.73 10.29 3.53
N ASP A 114 -10.45 9.88 2.30
CA ASP A 114 -10.21 8.49 1.93
C ASP A 114 -8.98 7.92 2.64
N GLN A 115 -7.90 8.71 2.76
CA GLN A 115 -6.69 8.30 3.48
C GLN A 115 -6.94 8.09 4.99
N ILE A 116 -7.76 8.94 5.62
CA ILE A 116 -8.13 8.79 7.04
C ILE A 116 -8.96 7.51 7.23
N TYR A 117 -9.96 7.26 6.37
CA TYR A 117 -10.74 6.02 6.44
C TYR A 117 -9.86 4.79 6.26
N TYR A 118 -8.92 4.83 5.33
CA TYR A 118 -7.96 3.75 5.11
C TYR A 118 -7.13 3.47 6.38
N TYR A 119 -6.60 4.52 7.02
CA TYR A 119 -5.82 4.37 8.24
C TYR A 119 -6.64 3.83 9.42
N ILE A 120 -7.89 4.27 9.57
CA ILE A 120 -8.82 3.73 10.57
C ILE A 120 -9.07 2.23 10.32
N MET A 121 -9.25 1.82 9.06
CA MET A 121 -9.45 0.40 8.71
C MET A 121 -8.20 -0.44 8.99
N ILE A 122 -7.00 0.09 8.78
CA ILE A 122 -5.74 -0.57 9.16
C ILE A 122 -5.71 -0.80 10.67
N ILE A 123 -5.96 0.24 11.47
CA ILE A 123 -5.99 0.14 12.94
C ILE A 123 -7.06 -0.87 13.38
N PHE A 124 -8.24 -0.83 12.77
CA PHE A 124 -9.32 -1.77 13.10
C PHE A 124 -8.95 -3.23 12.79
N CYS A 125 -8.47 -3.50 11.58
CA CYS A 125 -8.01 -4.84 11.16
C CYS A 125 -6.93 -5.39 12.11
N SER A 126 -6.05 -4.49 12.52
CA SER A 126 -4.98 -4.79 13.44
C SER A 126 -5.44 -5.14 14.86
N ILE A 127 -6.36 -4.35 15.42
CA ILE A 127 -6.96 -4.63 16.72
C ILE A 127 -7.67 -5.99 16.67
N MET A 128 -8.39 -6.27 15.58
CA MET A 128 -9.07 -7.55 15.39
C MET A 128 -8.09 -8.73 15.34
N ASN A 129 -6.92 -8.55 14.73
CA ASN A 129 -5.86 -9.57 14.73
C ASN A 129 -5.35 -9.85 16.16
N ILE A 130 -5.06 -8.80 16.94
CA ILE A 130 -4.63 -8.94 18.35
C ILE A 130 -5.69 -9.66 19.19
N ILE A 131 -6.96 -9.30 19.02
CA ILE A 131 -8.08 -9.95 19.70
C ILE A 131 -8.18 -11.43 19.29
N SER A 132 -8.04 -11.73 17.99
CA SER A 132 -8.07 -13.11 17.47
C SER A 132 -7.04 -13.99 18.16
N ILE A 133 -5.84 -13.44 18.34
CA ILE A 133 -4.69 -14.11 18.96
C ILE A 133 -4.95 -14.38 20.45
N GLN A 134 -5.58 -13.46 21.17
CA GLN A 134 -5.94 -13.69 22.57
C GLN A 134 -7.05 -14.76 22.73
N ILE A 135 -8.06 -14.75 21.86
CA ILE A 135 -9.20 -15.68 21.94
C ILE A 135 -8.75 -17.13 21.68
N GLN A 136 -7.74 -17.34 20.84
CA GLN A 136 -7.28 -18.67 20.45
C GLN A 136 -6.72 -19.50 21.61
N THR A 137 -6.42 -18.88 22.76
CA THR A 137 -5.93 -19.56 23.96
C THR A 137 -7.02 -20.32 24.73
N ASN A 138 -8.31 -20.05 24.47
CA ASN A 138 -9.44 -20.56 25.28
C ASN A 138 -10.37 -21.51 24.51
N GLU A 139 -9.81 -22.36 23.65
CA GLU A 139 -10.47 -23.35 22.75
C GLU A 139 -10.81 -22.85 21.34
N LEU A 140 -10.66 -23.75 20.36
CA LEU A 140 -10.97 -23.59 18.93
C LEU A 140 -12.49 -23.39 18.71
N SER A 141 -13.02 -22.25 19.15
CA SER A 141 -14.39 -21.86 18.85
C SER A 141 -14.45 -21.34 17.40
N ALA A 142 -15.53 -21.67 16.69
CA ALA A 142 -15.80 -21.18 15.33
C ALA A 142 -15.69 -19.64 15.18
N LYS A 143 -15.81 -18.90 16.30
CA LYS A 143 -15.59 -17.45 16.37
C LYS A 143 -14.16 -17.05 15.99
N GLY A 144 -13.15 -17.83 16.37
CA GLY A 144 -11.73 -17.52 16.09
C GLY A 144 -11.40 -17.49 14.60
N ILE A 145 -12.03 -18.37 13.80
CA ILE A 145 -11.86 -18.41 12.34
C ILE A 145 -12.38 -17.12 11.70
N LEU A 146 -13.49 -16.59 12.21
CA LEU A 146 -14.11 -15.37 11.68
C LEU A 146 -13.23 -14.15 11.96
N PHE A 147 -12.63 -14.05 13.15
CA PHE A 147 -11.66 -12.99 13.48
C PHE A 147 -10.36 -13.09 12.67
N MET A 148 -9.82 -14.29 12.45
CA MET A 148 -8.66 -14.48 11.56
C MET A 148 -8.96 -14.04 10.13
N THR A 149 -10.16 -14.33 9.63
CA THR A 149 -10.55 -13.96 8.26
C THR A 149 -10.70 -12.43 8.12
N LEU A 150 -11.25 -11.78 9.15
CA LEU A 150 -11.37 -10.31 9.21
C LEU A 150 -10.02 -9.60 9.37
N GLY A 151 -9.07 -10.22 10.08
CA GLY A 151 -7.71 -9.71 10.26
C GLY A 151 -6.79 -9.94 9.06
N ASN A 152 -7.27 -10.56 7.98
CA ASN A 152 -6.43 -10.93 6.84
C ASN A 152 -5.99 -9.69 6.04
N SER A 153 -4.69 -9.56 5.80
CA SER A 153 -4.07 -8.50 4.99
C SER A 153 -4.63 -8.40 3.56
N SER A 154 -5.23 -9.48 3.05
CA SER A 154 -5.90 -9.50 1.75
C SER A 154 -7.05 -8.48 1.65
N LEU A 155 -7.79 -8.24 2.73
CA LEU A 155 -8.85 -7.23 2.77
C LEU A 155 -8.28 -5.82 2.63
N LEU A 156 -7.16 -5.55 3.29
CA LEU A 156 -6.43 -4.28 3.16
C LEU A 156 -5.98 -4.04 1.71
N SER A 157 -5.44 -5.05 1.05
CA SER A 157 -5.04 -4.94 -0.35
C SER A 157 -6.22 -4.61 -1.26
N LEU A 158 -7.37 -5.25 -1.03
CA LEU A 158 -8.57 -5.01 -1.83
C LEU A 158 -9.12 -3.59 -1.65
N ILE A 159 -9.10 -3.07 -0.42
CA ILE A 159 -9.48 -1.69 -0.12
C ILE A 159 -8.48 -0.70 -0.74
N GLY A 160 -7.18 -0.96 -0.62
CA GLY A 160 -6.12 -0.14 -1.23
C GLY A 160 -6.29 -0.02 -2.75
N ASN A 161 -6.60 -1.12 -3.43
CA ASN A 161 -6.87 -1.11 -4.87
C ASN A 161 -8.06 -0.23 -5.24
N ARG A 162 -9.15 -0.26 -4.48
CA ARG A 162 -10.32 0.61 -4.71
C ARG A 162 -9.99 2.08 -4.53
N MET A 163 -9.20 2.41 -3.50
CA MET A 163 -8.76 3.79 -3.27
C MET A 163 -7.89 4.30 -4.44
N PHE A 164 -6.98 3.46 -4.94
CA PHE A 164 -6.15 3.81 -6.09
C PHE A 164 -6.96 4.07 -7.38
N ILE A 165 -7.99 3.23 -7.62
CA ILE A 165 -8.89 3.41 -8.78
C ILE A 165 -9.69 4.71 -8.65
N ASN A 166 -10.26 5.00 -7.48
CA ASN A 166 -11.01 6.23 -7.24
C ASN A 166 -10.13 7.48 -7.43
N LEU A 167 -8.88 7.42 -6.95
CA LEU A 167 -7.89 8.49 -7.13
C LEU A 167 -7.55 8.73 -8.60
N LYS A 168 -7.36 7.65 -9.36
CA LYS A 168 -7.10 7.72 -10.79
C LYS A 168 -8.28 8.36 -11.54
N GLU A 169 -9.50 7.90 -11.27
CA GLU A 169 -10.72 8.40 -11.93
C GLU A 169 -10.95 9.90 -11.61
N ALA A 170 -10.74 10.30 -10.36
CA ALA A 170 -10.88 11.68 -9.95
C ALA A 170 -9.79 12.60 -10.57
N GLY A 171 -8.59 12.06 -10.85
CA GLY A 171 -7.53 12.76 -11.58
C GLY A 171 -7.86 12.97 -13.06
N GLU A 172 -8.39 11.94 -13.74
CA GLU A 172 -8.77 12.00 -15.17
C GLU A 172 -9.93 12.98 -15.42
N GLN A 173 -10.86 13.14 -14.47
CA GLN A 173 -11.92 14.13 -14.55
C GLN A 173 -11.39 15.58 -14.58
N GLN A 174 -10.24 15.85 -13.96
CA GLN A 174 -9.68 17.19 -13.91
C GLN A 174 -8.99 17.59 -15.22
N GLU A 175 -8.40 16.64 -15.94
CA GLU A 175 -7.70 16.89 -17.22
C GLU A 175 -8.69 17.17 -18.37
N ASN A 176 -9.87 16.53 -18.34
CA ASN A 176 -10.93 16.75 -19.33
C ASN A 176 -11.86 17.94 -19.00
N GLY A 177 -11.73 18.53 -17.81
CA GLY A 177 -12.62 19.56 -17.26
C GLY A 177 -12.41 20.99 -17.77
N GLY A 178 -11.51 21.23 -18.73
CA GLY A 178 -11.32 22.56 -19.32
C GLY A 178 -12.30 22.93 -20.44
N LYS A 179 -13.11 21.98 -20.95
CA LYS A 179 -13.95 22.22 -22.15
C LYS A 179 -15.37 21.71 -22.12
N LEU A 180 -15.86 21.12 -21.03
CA LEU A 180 -17.26 20.67 -21.00
C LEU A 180 -18.17 21.69 -20.32
N SER A 181 -18.93 22.32 -21.21
CA SER A 181 -20.15 23.08 -21.04
C SER A 181 -20.83 22.94 -19.69
N LEU A 182 -21.04 24.10 -19.11
CA LEU A 182 -21.98 24.45 -18.07
C LEU A 182 -23.41 24.13 -18.54
N ASP A 183 -23.76 22.85 -18.64
CA ASP A 183 -25.14 22.42 -18.82
C ASP A 183 -25.28 20.96 -18.34
N GLY A 184 -26.04 20.74 -17.28
CA GLY A 184 -26.33 19.38 -16.81
C GLY A 184 -26.42 19.19 -15.31
N ALA A 185 -27.13 20.07 -14.62
CA ALA A 185 -27.77 19.71 -13.36
C ALA A 185 -28.84 18.63 -13.64
N ALA A 186 -28.52 17.35 -13.40
CA ALA A 186 -29.48 16.28 -13.09
C ALA A 186 -28.73 14.94 -12.95
N PHE A 187 -28.09 14.73 -11.79
CA PHE A 187 -27.66 13.39 -11.38
C PHE A 187 -28.90 12.61 -10.94
N ASN A 188 -29.67 12.12 -11.92
CA ASN A 188 -30.74 11.17 -11.67
C ASN A 188 -30.29 9.77 -12.09
N SER A 189 -30.40 8.87 -11.12
CA SER A 189 -30.14 7.44 -11.15
C SER A 189 -30.60 6.76 -12.43
N ASN A 190 -29.67 6.15 -13.17
CA ASN A 190 -29.87 4.92 -13.95
C ASN A 190 -28.50 4.35 -14.34
N LEU A 191 -27.90 3.67 -13.37
CA LEU A 191 -26.62 2.97 -13.47
C LEU A 191 -26.90 1.57 -14.05
N SER A 192 -27.10 1.45 -15.37
CA SER A 192 -27.23 0.14 -16.03
C SER A 192 -26.92 0.20 -17.52
N SER A 193 -25.64 0.39 -17.88
CA SER A 193 -25.08 -0.12 -19.15
C SER A 193 -23.59 0.21 -19.21
N ILE A 194 -22.77 -0.57 -18.51
CA ILE A 194 -21.35 -0.65 -18.88
C ILE A 194 -21.30 -1.48 -20.17
N ARG A 195 -21.47 -0.80 -21.31
CA ARG A 195 -21.23 -1.40 -22.63
C ARG A 195 -19.72 -1.43 -22.81
N PHE A 196 -19.11 -2.58 -22.50
CA PHE A 196 -17.76 -2.88 -22.98
C PHE A 196 -17.82 -2.86 -24.51
N SER A 197 -17.32 -1.78 -25.10
CA SER A 197 -17.06 -1.72 -26.54
C SER A 197 -15.98 -2.76 -26.83
N SER A 198 -16.43 -3.95 -27.21
CA SER A 198 -15.62 -4.95 -27.88
C SER A 198 -14.99 -4.25 -29.09
N ARG A 199 -13.71 -3.85 -28.96
CA ARG A 199 -12.91 -3.43 -30.11
C ARG A 199 -12.82 -4.64 -31.02
N ARG A 200 -13.73 -4.74 -31.99
CA ARG A 200 -13.46 -5.48 -33.21
C ARG A 200 -12.24 -4.83 -33.83
N SER A 201 -11.11 -5.54 -33.77
CA SER A 201 -9.98 -5.33 -34.66
C SER A 201 -10.53 -5.35 -36.07
N ALA A 202 -10.70 -4.18 -36.66
CA ALA A 202 -10.84 -4.06 -38.10
C ALA A 202 -9.53 -4.59 -38.68
N ALA A 203 -9.62 -5.74 -39.34
CA ALA A 203 -8.55 -6.32 -40.12
C ALA A 203 -8.16 -5.30 -41.19
N HIS A 204 -7.11 -4.53 -40.90
CA HIS A 204 -6.47 -3.71 -41.90
C HIS A 204 -5.50 -4.63 -42.63
N THR A 205 -5.92 -5.06 -43.82
CA THR A 205 -5.10 -5.73 -44.82
C THR A 205 -4.03 -4.74 -45.28
N GLY A 206 -2.93 -4.69 -44.55
CA GLY A 206 -1.74 -3.90 -44.86
C GLY A 206 -0.59 -4.85 -45.18
N THR A 207 -0.26 -4.94 -46.46
CA THR A 207 0.88 -5.67 -47.00
C THR A 207 2.16 -5.09 -46.39
N SER A 208 2.70 -5.77 -45.37
CA SER A 208 3.95 -5.35 -44.72
C SER A 208 5.14 -6.05 -45.39
N HIS A 209 5.98 -5.22 -45.98
CA HIS A 209 7.27 -5.54 -46.54
C HIS A 209 8.23 -5.92 -45.40
N TYR A 210 8.61 -7.20 -45.33
CA TYR A 210 9.61 -7.66 -44.36
C TYR A 210 10.96 -6.99 -44.65
N THR A 211 11.41 -6.13 -43.74
CA THR A 211 12.79 -5.65 -43.69
C THR A 211 13.40 -6.23 -42.42
N ALA A 212 14.43 -7.05 -42.58
CA ALA A 212 15.05 -7.82 -41.52
C ALA A 212 15.66 -6.91 -40.43
N PRO A 213 15.54 -7.27 -39.13
CA PRO A 213 16.23 -6.56 -38.07
C PRO A 213 17.72 -6.89 -38.11
N ARG A 214 18.55 -5.85 -38.26
CA ARG A 214 19.99 -5.91 -37.95
C ARG A 214 20.14 -6.14 -36.44
N SER A 215 20.78 -7.25 -36.09
CA SER A 215 21.33 -7.52 -34.77
C SER A 215 22.33 -6.42 -34.41
N PHE A 216 22.04 -5.66 -33.35
CA PHE A 216 22.95 -4.69 -32.76
C PHE A 216 22.94 -4.89 -31.25
N PHE A 217 23.74 -5.84 -30.78
CA PHE A 217 24.18 -5.96 -29.39
C PHE A 217 25.52 -6.70 -29.41
N ASP A 218 26.55 -5.97 -29.84
CA ASP A 218 27.87 -6.08 -29.24
C ASP A 218 27.87 -5.07 -28.09
N LEU A 219 28.05 -5.55 -26.87
CA LEU A 219 28.47 -4.71 -25.76
C LEU A 219 29.48 -5.50 -24.95
N ASP A 220 30.71 -5.02 -25.12
CA ASP A 220 31.96 -5.48 -24.57
C ASP A 220 31.96 -5.55 -23.04
N ASP A 221 32.68 -6.57 -22.58
CA ASP A 221 33.36 -6.61 -21.29
C ASP A 221 34.20 -5.34 -21.08
N GLU A 222 33.97 -4.61 -19.97
CA GLU A 222 35.07 -3.99 -19.20
C GLU A 222 34.58 -3.36 -17.87
N PHE A 223 35.27 -3.76 -16.80
CA PHE A 223 35.33 -3.26 -15.42
C PHE A 223 34.23 -3.61 -14.39
#